data_AF-A0A812HDT5-F1
#
_entry.id   AF-A0A812HDT5-F1
#
_cell.length_a   1.000
_cell.length_b   1.000
_cell.length_c   1.000
_cell.angle_alpha   90.00
_cell.angle_beta   90.00
_cell.angle_gamma   90.00
#
_symmetry.space_group_name_H-M   'P 1'
#
loop_
_entity.id
_entity.type
_entity.pdbx_description
1 polymer ?
#
loop_
_entity_poly.entity_id
_entity_poly.type
_entity_poly.pdbx_seq_one_letter_code
_entity_poly.pdbx_strand_id
1 'polypeptide(L)' 'MYAQQMSNMQLCETLYYNRASNQTRVAIGAEFNRRGLNKRWCDKEYKKFYVEKVVDGLLSRKEQAPTEPAATIQPAI' A
#
# COMPACT_ATOMS: atom_id res chain seq x y z
N MET A 1 -10.75 -9.47 11.02
CA MET A 1 -9.79 -8.72 11.84
C MET A 1 -10.56 -7.71 12.67
N TYR A 2 -10.34 -7.71 13.99
CA TYR A 2 -10.97 -6.75 14.89
C TYR A 2 -10.30 -5.37 14.79
N ALA A 3 -11.01 -4.30 15.13
CA ALA A 3 -10.47 -2.93 15.06
C ALA A 3 -9.16 -2.79 15.86
N GLN A 4 -9.06 -3.41 17.03
CA GLN A 4 -7.88 -3.39 17.91
C GLN A 4 -6.64 -4.01 17.26
N GLN A 5 -6.83 -4.92 16.31
CA GLN A 5 -5.75 -5.61 15.59
C GLN A 5 -5.38 -4.91 14.28
N MET A 6 -6.15 -3.90 13.85
CA MET A 6 -5.82 -3.13 12.65
C MET A 6 -4.60 -2.25 12.90
N SER A 7 -3.75 -2.08 11.89
CA SER A 7 -2.70 -1.07 11.93
C SER A 7 -3.31 0.34 11.90
N ASN A 8 -2.53 1.36 12.27
CA ASN A 8 -3.00 2.75 12.19
C ASN A 8 -3.42 3.13 10.77
N MET A 9 -2.70 2.64 9.76
CA MET A 9 -3.06 2.85 8.36
C MET A 9 -4.36 2.13 7.99
N GLN A 10 -4.54 0.88 8.41
CA GLN A 10 -5.79 0.15 8.14
C GLN A 10 -7.01 0.85 8.76
N LEU A 11 -6.87 1.46 9.95
CA LEU A 11 -7.91 2.30 10.55
C LEU A 11 -8.19 3.55 9.71
N CYS A 12 -7.15 4.25 9.25
CA CYS A 12 -7.27 5.41 8.36
C CYS A 12 -7.96 5.06 7.04
N GLU A 13 -7.52 3.98 6.38
CA GLU A 13 -8.07 3.52 5.11
C GLU A 13 -9.53 3.11 5.23
N THR A 14 -9.88 2.44 6.32
CA THR A 14 -11.26 1.99 6.58
C THR A 14 -12.19 3.18 6.86
N LEU A 15 -11.70 4.23 7.54
CA LEU A 15 -12.51 5.43 7.86
C LEU A 15 -12.62 6.43 6.70
N TYR A 16 -11.54 6.62 5.93
CA TYR A 16 -11.42 7.76 5.02
C TYR A 16 -11.12 7.39 3.56
N TYR A 17 -10.59 6.19 3.28
CA TYR A 17 -10.10 5.81 1.95
C TYR A 17 -10.75 4.53 1.39
N ASN A 18 -11.99 4.27 1.80
CA ASN A 18 -12.87 3.23 1.24
C ASN A 18 -12.35 1.79 1.34
N ARG A 19 -11.50 1.49 2.31
CA ARG A 19 -11.12 0.10 2.59
C ARG A 19 -12.29 -0.66 3.21
N ALA A 20 -12.67 -1.76 2.58
CA ALA A 20 -13.71 -2.65 3.10
C ALA A 20 -13.30 -3.25 4.46
N SER A 21 -14.28 -3.42 5.34
CA SER A 21 -14.11 -4.02 6.66
C SER A 21 -15.41 -4.66 7.14
N ASN A 22 -15.30 -5.76 7.87
CA ASN A 22 -16.44 -6.42 8.53
C ASN A 22 -16.71 -5.84 9.93
N GLN A 23 -16.01 -4.78 10.33
CA GLN A 23 -16.22 -4.09 11.61
C GLN A 23 -17.16 -2.89 11.42
N THR A 24 -17.91 -2.54 12.46
CA THR A 24 -18.77 -1.35 12.43
C THR A 24 -17.94 -0.07 12.41
N ARG A 25 -18.47 1.00 11.80
CA ARG A 25 -17.82 2.33 11.81
C ARG A 25 -17.58 2.85 13.22
N VAL A 26 -18.46 2.50 14.17
CA VAL A 26 -18.32 2.85 15.59
C VAL A 26 -17.10 2.17 16.21
N ALA A 27 -16.91 0.86 16.01
CA ALA A 27 -15.76 0.14 16.54
C ALA A 27 -14.44 0.68 15.98
N ILE A 28 -14.41 0.97 14.67
CA ILE A 28 -13.25 1.56 14.01
C ILE A 28 -12.96 2.97 14.54
N GLY A 29 -13.99 3.82 14.66
CA GLY A 29 -13.85 5.18 15.18
C GLY A 29 -13.41 5.24 16.65
N ALA A 30 -13.92 4.31 17.48
CA ALA A 30 -13.52 4.20 18.88
C ALA A 30 -12.03 3.84 19.00
N GLU A 31 -11.56 2.87 18.22
CA GLU A 31 -10.14 2.49 18.23
C GLU A 31 -9.25 3.61 17.67
N PHE A 32 -9.70 4.29 16.62
CA PHE A 32 -9.01 5.46 16.06
C PHE A 32 -8.80 6.56 17.11
N ASN A 33 -9.86 6.90 17.85
CA ASN A 33 -9.81 7.89 18.92
C ASN A 33 -8.95 7.41 20.11
N ARG A 34 -9.07 6.14 20.50
CA ARG A 34 -8.28 5.52 21.57
C ARG A 34 -6.77 5.64 21.30
N ARG A 35 -6.36 5.59 20.03
CA ARG A 35 -4.96 5.75 19.60
C ARG A 35 -4.52 7.19 19.38
N GLY A 36 -5.38 8.18 19.60
CA GLY A 36 -5.06 9.60 19.38
C GLY A 36 -4.76 9.94 17.91
N LEU A 37 -5.29 9.15 16.97
CA LEU A 37 -5.10 9.40 15.55
C LEU A 37 -5.96 10.59 15.10
N ASN A 38 -5.55 11.23 14.01
CA ASN A 38 -6.33 12.28 13.37
C ASN A 38 -6.20 12.22 11.85
N LYS A 39 -7.18 12.80 11.15
CA LYS A 39 -7.24 12.73 9.68
C LYS A 39 -6.00 13.35 9.03
N ARG A 40 -5.44 14.43 9.58
CA ARG A 40 -4.23 15.07 9.04
C ARG A 40 -3.03 14.12 9.06
N TRP A 41 -2.89 13.32 10.10
CA TRP A 41 -1.88 12.27 10.17
C TRP A 41 -2.13 11.19 9.11
N CYS A 42 -3.37 10.71 8.97
CA CYS A 42 -3.75 9.77 7.92
C CYS A 42 -3.37 10.28 6.52
N ASP A 43 -3.74 11.53 6.22
CA ASP A 43 -3.49 12.12 4.90
C ASP A 43 -1.97 12.24 4.62
N LYS A 44 -1.17 12.55 5.65
CA LYS A 44 0.29 12.63 5.52
C LYS A 44 0.91 11.26 5.24
N GLU A 45 0.56 10.25 6.03
CA GLU A 45 1.15 8.92 5.90
C GLU A 45 0.64 8.18 4.66
N TYR A 46 -0.63 8.35 4.29
CA TYR A 46 -1.20 7.74 3.08
C TYR A 46 -0.51 8.28 1.81
N LYS A 47 -0.22 9.58 1.75
CA LYS A 47 0.54 10.19 0.65
C LYS A 47 1.96 9.64 0.54
N LYS A 48 2.66 9.46 1.66
CA LYS A 48 4.01 8.86 1.65
C LYS A 48 3.97 7.45 1.08
N PHE A 49 3.07 6.62 1.59
CA PHE A 49 2.92 5.24 1.13
C PHE A 49 2.58 5.17 -0.36
N TYR A 50 1.70 6.06 -0.84
CA TYR A 50 1.39 6.16 -2.26
C TYR A 50 2.60 6.56 -3.11
N VAL A 51 3.37 7.56 -2.67
CA VAL A 51 4.59 7.99 -3.36
C VAL A 51 5.63 6.88 -3.41
N GLU A 52 5.88 6.21 -2.28
CA GLU A 52 6.79 5.05 -2.21
C GLU A 52 6.38 3.95 -3.19
N LYS A 53 5.09 3.58 -3.21
CA LYS A 53 4.57 2.56 -4.13
C LYS A 53 4.71 2.94 -5.61
N VAL A 54 4.51 4.21 -5.94
CA VAL A 54 4.71 4.70 -7.32
C VAL A 54 6.19 4.65 -7.69
N VAL A 55 7.07 5.11 -6.80
CA VAL A 55 8.53 5.07 -7.02
C VAL A 55 9.01 3.62 -7.18
N ASP A 56 8.63 2.72 -6.28
CA ASP A 56 8.95 1.29 -6.38
C ASP A 56 8.46 0.70 -7.70
N GLY A 57 7.22 0.98 -8.09
CA GLY A 57 6.66 0.50 -9.35
C GLY A 57 7.39 1.03 -10.59
N LEU A 58 7.88 2.26 -10.54
CA LEU A 58 8.70 2.84 -11.62
C LEU A 58 10.10 2.22 -11.67
N LEU A 59 10.73 2.00 -10.51
CA LEU A 59 12.05 1.38 -10.42
C LEU A 59 12.02 -0.08 -10.88
N SER A 60 11.03 -0.86 -10.43
CA SER A 60 10.84 -2.25 -10.88
C SER A 60 10.61 -2.37 -12.39
N ARG A 61 9.97 -1.37 -13.02
CA ARG A 61 9.79 -1.35 -14.48
C ARG A 61 11.09 -1.07 -15.24
N LYS A 62 12.02 -0.28 -14.69
CA LYS A 62 13.33 -0.05 -15.32
C LYS A 62 14.20 -1.30 -15.32
N GLU A 63 14.11 -2.11 -14.28
CA GLU A 63 14.87 -3.36 -14.16
C GLU A 63 14.36 -4.47 -15.09
N GLN A 64 13.09 -4.38 -15.53
CA GLN A 64 12.46 -5.33 -16.46
C GLN A 64 12.49 -4.87 -17.93
N ALA A 65 13.29 -3.86 -18.27
CA ALA A 65 13.56 -3.58 -19.68
C ALA A 65 14.18 -4.84 -20.32
N PRO A 66 13.60 -5.38 -21.42
CA PRO A 66 14.08 -6.63 -21.99
C PRO A 66 15.52 -6.45 -22.47
N THR A 67 16.46 -7.15 -21.84
CA THR A 67 17.71 -7.50 -22.49
C THR A 67 17.33 -8.27 -23.75
N GLU A 68 17.68 -7.72 -24.92
CA GLU A 68 17.54 -8.42 -26.21
C GLU A 68 17.91 -9.90 -26.03
N PRO A 69 17.11 -10.85 -26.56
CA PRO A 69 17.47 -12.25 -26.48
C PRO A 69 18.82 -12.42 -27.18
N ALA A 70 19.86 -12.70 -26.42
CA ALA A 70 21.20 -12.94 -26.92
C ALA A 70 21.10 -14.00 -28.02
N ALA A 71 21.48 -13.61 -29.24
CA ALA A 71 21.45 -14.48 -30.41
C ALA A 71 22.22 -15.78 -30.09
N THR A 72 21.49 -16.87 -29.90
CA THR A 72 22.08 -18.19 -29.73
C THR A 72 22.63 -18.63 -31.09
N ILE A 73 23.95 -18.55 -31.25
CA ILE A 73 24.64 -19.17 -32.38
C ILE A 73 24.53 -20.69 -32.18
N GLN A 74 23.66 -21.33 -32.95
CA GLN A 74 23.61 -22.79 -33.02
C GLN A 74 24.86 -23.28 -33.78
N PRO A 75 25.59 -24.29 -33.26
CA PRO A 75 26.70 -24.86 -34.01
C PRO A 75 26.16 -25.58 -35.25
N ALA A 76 26.77 -25.30 -36.40
CA ALA A 76 26.48 -25.99 -37.64
C ALA A 76 26.92 -27.46 -37.55
N ILE A 77 26.05 -28.36 -38.02
CA ILE A 77 26.33 -29.80 -38.19
C ILE A 77 27.15 -29.98 -39.47
#